data_AF-A0A7C1UJ05-F1
#
_entry.id   AF-A0A7C1UJ05-F1
#
_cell.length_a   1.000
_cell.length_b   1.000
_cell.length_c   1.000
_cell.angle_alpha   90.00
_cell.angle_beta   90.00
_cell.angle_gamma   90.00
#
_symmetry.space_group_name_H-M   'P 1'
#
loop_
_entity.id
_entity.type
_entity.pdbx_description
1 polymer ?
#
loop_
_entity_poly.entity_id
_entity_poly.type
_entity_poly.pdbx_seq_one_letter_code
_entity_poly.pdbx_strand_id
1 'polypeptide(L)'
;EGVQTPVIGVIGGSGVYEIDGLENTTWEKVSSPFGEPSDALLFGELEGRKMVFLPRHGRGHRIPPSELNSRANIDALKRSGVTEIISVSACGSLKEDLAPGVFVIADQFIDCTFAREKSFFGTGLVAHVGLGHPVCSRLGDAIEDAVKELNIPYQRGGTYLAMEGPQFSTLAESNLYRSWDCDVIGMTNMPEAKLAREAEMCYATVAMVTDFDCWHPDHDHVTVDAIIKVLLGNADKARSLVKRVAPKLSGRETICSQGCHRALENAIITAPDARDPDMAAKLDAVAGRVLKG
;
A
#
# COMPACT_ATOMS: atom_id res chain seq x y z
N GLU A 1 5.91 -22.13 15.04
CA GLU A 1 6.36 -21.46 13.80
C GLU A 1 7.15 -20.22 14.19
N GLY A 2 8.41 -20.14 13.75
CA GLY A 2 9.36 -19.11 14.15
C GLY A 2 9.18 -17.80 13.40
N VAL A 3 9.95 -16.78 13.79
CA VAL A 3 9.92 -15.48 13.13
C VAL A 3 10.69 -15.59 11.81
N GLN A 4 9.96 -15.45 10.71
CA GLN A 4 10.54 -15.44 9.37
C GLN A 4 11.33 -14.14 9.15
N THR A 5 12.48 -14.25 8.49
CA THR A 5 13.25 -13.10 8.00
C THR A 5 12.36 -12.19 7.17
N PRO A 6 12.31 -10.87 7.47
CA PRO A 6 11.47 -9.94 6.73
C PRO A 6 11.78 -9.91 5.24
N VAL A 7 10.72 -9.93 4.43
CA VAL A 7 10.77 -9.65 2.99
C VAL A 7 9.97 -8.39 2.74
N ILE A 8 10.60 -7.42 2.08
CA ILE A 8 10.01 -6.10 1.85
C ILE A 8 9.32 -6.10 0.50
N GLY A 9 8.00 -5.91 0.52
CA GLY A 9 7.18 -5.59 -0.63
C GLY A 9 7.11 -4.09 -0.83
N VAL A 10 7.29 -3.62 -2.06
CA VAL A 10 7.06 -2.22 -2.44
C VAL A 10 5.98 -2.15 -3.50
N ILE A 11 4.94 -1.38 -3.25
CA ILE A 11 3.88 -1.11 -4.23
C ILE A 11 3.94 0.36 -4.62
N GLY A 12 4.22 0.64 -5.89
CA GLY A 12 4.43 2.02 -6.36
C GLY A 12 4.11 2.23 -7.84
N GLY A 13 4.15 3.48 -8.28
CA GLY A 13 3.99 3.86 -9.69
C GLY A 13 5.22 3.53 -10.54
N SER A 14 5.11 3.78 -11.85
CA SER A 14 6.22 3.67 -12.80
C SER A 14 7.41 4.54 -12.34
N GLY A 15 8.62 3.97 -12.31
CA GLY A 15 9.85 4.68 -11.94
C GLY A 15 10.30 4.56 -10.48
N VAL A 16 9.54 3.88 -9.61
CA VAL A 16 9.97 3.60 -8.21
C VAL A 16 10.83 2.33 -8.10
N TYR A 17 10.79 1.44 -9.10
CA TYR A 17 11.51 0.17 -9.07
C TYR A 17 12.99 0.25 -9.44
N GLU A 18 13.46 1.38 -9.98
CA GLU A 18 14.86 1.58 -10.37
C GLU A 18 15.72 2.00 -9.16
N ILE A 19 15.68 1.19 -8.10
CA ILE A 19 16.34 1.49 -6.83
C ILE A 19 17.84 1.24 -6.95
N ASP A 20 18.64 2.29 -6.74
CA ASP A 20 20.11 2.20 -6.76
C ASP A 20 20.63 1.19 -5.71
N GLY A 21 21.35 0.18 -6.16
CA GLY A 21 21.92 -0.87 -5.31
C GLY A 21 21.03 -2.09 -5.13
N LEU A 22 19.89 -2.16 -5.85
CA LEU A 22 19.13 -3.40 -5.97
C LEU A 22 19.88 -4.36 -6.90
N GLU A 23 20.30 -5.49 -6.36
CA GLU A 23 21.07 -6.53 -7.04
C GLU A 23 20.18 -7.76 -7.33
N ASN A 24 20.69 -8.66 -8.17
CA ASN A 24 20.04 -9.95 -8.49
C ASN A 24 18.59 -9.81 -8.98
N THR A 25 18.32 -8.79 -9.78
CA THR A 25 16.96 -8.45 -10.17
C THR A 25 16.39 -9.39 -11.22
N THR A 26 15.17 -9.88 -11.01
CA THR A 26 14.44 -10.71 -11.98
C THR A 26 12.96 -10.36 -11.99
N TRP A 27 12.37 -10.28 -13.19
CA TRP A 27 10.93 -10.10 -13.36
C TRP A 27 10.26 -11.46 -13.49
N GLU A 28 9.36 -11.79 -12.57
CA GLU A 28 8.68 -13.09 -12.56
C GLU A 28 7.16 -12.91 -12.47
N LYS A 29 6.42 -13.73 -13.20
CA LYS A 29 4.96 -13.80 -13.08
C LYS A 29 4.60 -14.70 -11.91
N VAL A 30 3.79 -14.19 -11.00
CA VAL A 30 3.25 -14.96 -9.87
C VAL A 30 1.77 -15.13 -10.10
N SER A 31 1.32 -16.39 -10.18
CA SER A 31 -0.10 -16.70 -10.33
C SER A 31 -0.85 -16.42 -9.03
N SER A 32 -2.10 -15.97 -9.18
CA SER A 32 -3.01 -15.72 -8.08
C SER A 32 -4.38 -16.31 -8.43
N PRO A 33 -5.08 -16.96 -7.50
CA PRO A 33 -6.41 -17.47 -7.76
C PRO A 33 -7.47 -16.34 -7.82
N PHE A 34 -7.07 -15.10 -7.53
CA PHE A 34 -7.89 -13.89 -7.66
C PHE A 34 -7.73 -13.22 -9.04
N GLY A 35 -7.10 -13.90 -10.00
CA GLY A 35 -6.77 -13.37 -11.32
C GLY A 35 -5.35 -12.81 -11.38
N GLU A 36 -5.05 -12.10 -12.46
CA GLU A 36 -3.71 -11.57 -12.73
C GLU A 36 -3.39 -10.34 -11.86
N PRO A 37 -2.17 -10.26 -11.28
CA PRO A 37 -1.64 -9.02 -10.74
C PRO A 37 -1.44 -7.96 -11.83
N SER A 38 -1.21 -6.71 -11.43
CA SER A 38 -1.01 -5.57 -12.35
C SER A 38 0.14 -5.76 -13.35
N ASP A 39 1.17 -6.52 -12.97
CA ASP A 39 2.30 -6.89 -13.82
C ASP A 39 3.03 -8.09 -13.20
N ALA A 40 4.11 -8.54 -13.85
CA ALA A 40 5.13 -9.35 -13.19
C ALA A 40 5.68 -8.61 -11.96
N LEU A 41 6.16 -9.36 -10.96
CA LEU A 41 6.81 -8.82 -9.78
C LEU A 41 8.32 -8.76 -10.06
N LEU A 42 8.97 -7.67 -9.65
CA LEU A 42 10.42 -7.55 -9.69
C LEU A 42 11.00 -8.02 -8.37
N PHE A 43 11.67 -9.15 -8.38
CA PHE A 43 12.43 -9.66 -7.26
C PHE A 43 13.84 -9.09 -7.30
N GLY A 44 14.45 -8.90 -6.15
CA GLY A 44 15.85 -8.50 -6.03
C GLY A 44 16.31 -8.49 -4.58
N GLU A 45 17.55 -8.07 -4.37
CA GLU A 45 18.16 -7.96 -3.06
C GLU A 45 18.77 -6.57 -2.87
N LEU A 46 18.47 -5.92 -1.75
CA LEU A 46 19.05 -4.63 -1.40
C LEU A 46 19.81 -4.78 -0.08
N GLU A 47 21.13 -4.56 -0.10
CA GLU A 47 22.01 -4.78 1.05
C GLU A 47 21.83 -6.19 1.67
N GLY A 48 21.63 -7.19 0.82
CA GLY A 48 21.39 -8.60 1.19
C GLY A 48 20.00 -8.87 1.76
N ARG A 49 19.00 -8.02 1.50
CA ARG A 49 17.61 -8.14 1.98
C ARG A 49 16.70 -8.37 0.79
N LYS A 50 15.90 -9.43 0.86
CA LYS A 50 14.96 -9.77 -0.20
C LYS A 50 13.90 -8.69 -0.35
N MET A 51 13.73 -8.24 -1.57
CA MET A 51 12.76 -7.24 -1.97
C MET A 51 11.92 -7.74 -3.12
N VAL A 52 10.65 -7.33 -3.11
CA VAL A 52 9.68 -7.64 -4.16
C VAL A 52 8.95 -6.36 -4.50
N PHE A 53 9.09 -5.90 -5.74
CA PHE A 53 8.42 -4.70 -6.21
C PHE A 53 7.25 -5.06 -7.13
N LEU A 54 6.12 -4.38 -6.94
CA LEU A 54 4.95 -4.49 -7.79
C LEU A 54 4.56 -3.10 -8.33
N PRO A 55 4.63 -2.88 -9.66
CA PRO A 55 4.13 -1.64 -10.26
C PRO A 55 2.60 -1.64 -10.21
N ARG A 56 2.02 -0.77 -9.38
CA ARG A 56 0.58 -0.73 -9.13
C ARG A 56 -0.24 -0.66 -10.40
N HIS A 57 0.12 0.23 -11.32
CA HIS A 57 -0.60 0.47 -12.58
C HIS A 57 -0.03 -0.34 -13.76
N GLY A 58 0.85 -1.31 -13.47
CA GLY A 58 1.66 -1.99 -14.47
C GLY A 58 2.72 -1.06 -15.10
N ARG A 59 3.73 -1.67 -15.73
CA ARG A 59 4.73 -0.91 -16.51
C ARG A 59 4.08 -0.19 -17.67
N GLY A 60 4.35 1.11 -17.81
CA GLY A 60 3.67 1.98 -18.77
C GLY A 60 2.36 2.58 -18.27
N HIS A 61 2.02 2.39 -16.99
CA HIS A 61 0.86 3.02 -16.34
C HIS A 61 -0.47 2.75 -17.07
N ARG A 62 -0.73 1.48 -17.40
CA ARG A 62 -1.80 1.07 -18.32
C ARG A 62 -3.13 0.70 -17.65
N ILE A 63 -3.17 0.65 -16.31
CA ILE A 63 -4.34 0.21 -15.55
C ILE A 63 -4.86 1.38 -14.70
N PRO A 64 -6.10 1.85 -14.89
CA PRO A 64 -6.67 2.92 -14.07
C PRO A 64 -7.00 2.41 -12.64
N PRO A 65 -7.13 3.30 -11.63
CA PRO A 65 -7.33 2.91 -10.25
C PRO A 65 -8.48 1.94 -9.97
N SER A 66 -9.65 2.14 -10.59
CA SER A 66 -10.84 1.30 -10.39
C SER A 66 -10.70 -0.12 -10.95
N GLU A 67 -9.79 -0.34 -11.90
CA GLU A 67 -9.54 -1.64 -12.54
C GLU A 67 -8.37 -2.40 -11.90
N LEU A 68 -7.74 -1.82 -10.88
CA LEU A 68 -6.65 -2.48 -10.15
C LEU A 68 -7.15 -3.75 -9.46
N ASN A 69 -6.60 -4.90 -9.85
CA ASN A 69 -6.84 -6.16 -9.16
C ASN A 69 -6.05 -6.25 -7.84
N SER A 70 -6.50 -5.49 -6.85
CA SER A 70 -5.83 -5.37 -5.55
C SER A 70 -5.73 -6.71 -4.81
N ARG A 71 -6.70 -7.61 -5.00
CA ARG A 71 -6.63 -8.98 -4.44
C ARG A 71 -5.47 -9.77 -5.01
N ALA A 72 -5.35 -9.82 -6.35
CA ALA A 72 -4.25 -10.52 -7.00
C ALA A 72 -2.89 -9.91 -6.66
N ASN A 73 -2.81 -8.58 -6.57
CA ASN A 73 -1.60 -7.86 -6.18
C ASN A 73 -1.12 -8.27 -4.78
N ILE A 74 -2.00 -8.23 -3.80
CA ILE A 74 -1.66 -8.58 -2.41
C ILE A 74 -1.41 -10.09 -2.25
N ASP A 75 -2.20 -10.95 -2.90
CA ASP A 75 -1.99 -12.40 -2.87
C ASP A 75 -0.65 -12.78 -3.51
N ALA A 76 -0.28 -12.20 -4.65
CA ALA A 76 1.00 -12.44 -5.29
C ALA A 76 2.20 -12.01 -4.41
N LEU A 77 2.10 -10.87 -3.73
CA LEU A 77 3.11 -10.45 -2.76
C LEU A 77 3.21 -11.43 -1.59
N LYS A 78 2.06 -11.88 -1.05
CA LYS A 78 2.01 -12.87 0.03
C LYS A 78 2.66 -14.20 -0.38
N ARG A 79 2.34 -14.71 -1.58
CA ARG A 79 2.97 -15.92 -2.17
C ARG A 79 4.46 -15.75 -2.40
N SER A 80 4.90 -14.53 -2.68
CA SER A 80 6.32 -14.16 -2.81
C SER A 80 7.05 -14.06 -1.47
N GLY A 81 6.38 -14.35 -0.36
CA GLY A 81 6.95 -14.36 0.99
C GLY A 81 7.04 -12.98 1.63
N VAL A 82 6.43 -11.94 1.04
CA VAL A 82 6.39 -10.58 1.60
C VAL A 82 5.75 -10.60 2.98
N THR A 83 6.36 -9.89 3.92
CA THR A 83 5.83 -9.69 5.28
C THR A 83 5.59 -8.21 5.60
N GLU A 84 6.30 -7.33 4.90
CA GLU A 84 6.32 -5.88 5.14
C GLU A 84 6.02 -5.15 3.84
N ILE A 85 4.92 -4.41 3.74
CA ILE A 85 4.56 -3.64 2.54
C ILE A 85 4.79 -2.15 2.81
N ILE A 86 5.60 -1.53 1.95
CA ILE A 86 5.72 -0.08 1.82
C ILE A 86 4.99 0.32 0.54
N SER A 87 3.86 0.97 0.71
CA SER A 87 3.10 1.55 -0.38
C SER A 87 3.54 2.99 -0.59
N VAL A 88 3.81 3.37 -1.85
CA VAL A 88 4.02 4.77 -2.22
C VAL A 88 3.00 5.17 -3.27
N SER A 89 2.38 6.33 -3.07
CA SER A 89 1.27 6.80 -3.92
C SER A 89 1.37 8.31 -4.10
N ALA A 90 1.11 8.80 -5.31
CA ALA A 90 0.81 10.21 -5.52
C ALA A 90 -0.55 10.55 -4.89
N CYS A 91 -0.70 11.77 -4.39
CA CYS A 91 -1.94 12.26 -3.79
C CYS A 91 -2.08 13.78 -3.93
N GLY A 92 -3.32 14.24 -3.91
CA GLY A 92 -3.65 15.64 -3.69
C GLY A 92 -3.67 15.96 -2.20
N SER A 93 -3.26 17.16 -1.84
CA SER A 93 -3.36 17.67 -0.47
C SER A 93 -4.71 18.33 -0.23
N LEU A 94 -5.27 18.07 0.94
CA LEU A 94 -6.47 18.75 1.45
C LEU A 94 -6.12 19.76 2.55
N LYS A 95 -4.85 20.12 2.73
CA LYS A 95 -4.37 21.04 3.76
C LYS A 95 -3.38 22.06 3.19
N GLU A 96 -3.39 23.27 3.72
CA GLU A 96 -2.51 24.36 3.25
C GLU A 96 -1.03 24.08 3.54
N ASP A 97 -0.73 23.47 4.68
CA ASP A 97 0.62 23.17 5.16
C ASP A 97 1.22 21.90 4.56
N LEU A 98 0.44 21.12 3.83
CA LEU A 98 0.87 19.94 3.09
C LEU A 98 1.08 20.30 1.62
N ALA A 99 2.15 21.03 1.32
CA ALA A 99 2.48 21.48 -0.03
C ALA A 99 3.03 20.35 -0.94
N PRO A 100 2.98 20.52 -2.28
CA PRO A 100 3.62 19.59 -3.22
C PRO A 100 5.08 19.28 -2.87
N GLY A 101 5.40 17.99 -2.82
CA GLY A 101 6.70 17.46 -2.40
C GLY A 101 6.82 17.10 -0.92
N VAL A 102 5.81 17.42 -0.10
CA VAL A 102 5.66 16.90 1.27
C VAL A 102 5.19 15.44 1.23
N PHE A 103 5.74 14.60 2.10
CA PHE A 103 5.35 13.20 2.24
C PHE A 103 4.48 13.01 3.49
N VAL A 104 3.31 12.42 3.33
CA VAL A 104 2.42 12.10 4.45
C VAL A 104 2.47 10.60 4.71
N ILE A 105 2.97 10.23 5.89
CA ILE A 105 2.98 8.84 6.36
C ILE A 105 1.63 8.59 7.03
N ALA A 106 0.59 8.49 6.20
CA ALA A 106 -0.80 8.38 6.63
C ALA A 106 -1.02 7.10 7.46
N ASP A 107 -1.83 7.21 8.50
CA ASP A 107 -2.13 6.13 9.45
C ASP A 107 -3.63 5.85 9.60
N GLN A 108 -4.48 6.68 9.00
CA GLN A 108 -5.92 6.50 8.90
C GLN A 108 -6.41 6.62 7.47
N PHE A 109 -7.59 6.05 7.21
CA PHE A 109 -8.21 6.07 5.90
C PHE A 109 -9.71 6.31 5.98
N ILE A 110 -10.24 7.06 5.02
CA ILE A 110 -11.66 7.07 4.67
C ILE A 110 -11.80 6.43 3.29
N ASP A 111 -12.61 5.37 3.19
CA ASP A 111 -12.80 4.60 1.96
C ASP A 111 -14.10 5.00 1.25
N CYS A 112 -14.00 5.90 0.27
CA CYS A 112 -15.09 6.32 -0.61
C CYS A 112 -15.14 5.52 -1.93
N THR A 113 -14.34 4.44 -2.06
CA THR A 113 -14.42 3.55 -3.22
C THR A 113 -15.70 2.72 -3.15
N PHE A 114 -16.22 2.28 -4.30
CA PHE A 114 -17.48 1.51 -4.37
C PHE A 114 -17.45 0.38 -5.40
N ALA A 115 -16.58 0.44 -6.42
CA ALA A 115 -16.60 -0.52 -7.52
C ALA A 115 -15.65 -1.73 -7.30
N ARG A 116 -14.92 -1.76 -6.19
CA ARG A 116 -13.75 -2.62 -6.00
C ARG A 116 -14.03 -3.78 -5.06
N GLU A 117 -13.36 -4.90 -5.31
CA GLU A 117 -13.36 -6.08 -4.45
C GLU A 117 -12.47 -5.83 -3.21
N LYS A 118 -13.09 -5.75 -2.03
CA LYS A 118 -12.42 -5.25 -0.80
C LYS A 118 -11.99 -6.31 0.20
N SER A 119 -12.31 -7.59 -0.06
CA SER A 119 -11.97 -8.71 0.82
C SER A 119 -11.59 -9.93 0.00
N PHE A 120 -10.71 -10.75 0.55
CA PHE A 120 -10.42 -12.11 0.11
C PHE A 120 -11.52 -13.09 0.52
N PHE A 121 -12.26 -12.78 1.58
CA PHE A 121 -13.31 -13.61 2.15
C PHE A 121 -14.68 -13.30 1.52
N GLY A 122 -15.58 -14.27 1.58
CA GLY A 122 -16.89 -14.19 0.94
C GLY A 122 -17.82 -15.33 1.35
N THR A 123 -18.87 -15.56 0.56
CA THR A 123 -19.78 -16.70 0.78
C THR A 123 -18.98 -18.00 0.85
N GLY A 124 -19.25 -18.83 1.86
CA GLY A 124 -18.55 -20.08 2.10
C GLY A 124 -17.34 -19.97 3.04
N LEU A 125 -16.75 -18.78 3.22
CA LEU A 125 -15.74 -18.55 4.24
C LEU A 125 -15.68 -17.07 4.64
N VAL A 126 -16.22 -16.75 5.82
CA VAL A 126 -16.41 -15.39 6.31
C VAL A 126 -15.40 -15.07 7.41
N ALA A 127 -14.72 -13.93 7.27
CA ALA A 127 -13.88 -13.35 8.29
C ALA A 127 -14.19 -11.85 8.49
N HIS A 128 -14.01 -11.37 9.72
CA HIS A 128 -14.12 -9.95 10.06
C HIS A 128 -12.84 -9.46 10.73
N VAL A 129 -11.94 -8.90 9.94
CA VAL A 129 -10.63 -8.43 10.43
C VAL A 129 -10.74 -7.00 10.96
N GLY A 130 -10.19 -6.78 12.16
CA GLY A 130 -10.13 -5.45 12.76
C GLY A 130 -9.21 -4.50 11.97
N LEU A 131 -9.72 -3.31 11.66
CA LEU A 131 -9.03 -2.29 10.87
C LEU A 131 -9.00 -0.90 11.53
N GLY A 132 -9.27 -0.81 12.83
CA GLY A 132 -9.24 0.49 13.55
C GLY A 132 -7.88 1.19 13.50
N HIS A 133 -6.80 0.42 13.36
CA HIS A 133 -5.45 0.91 13.07
C HIS A 133 -4.96 0.21 11.79
N PRO A 134 -5.22 0.77 10.60
CA PRO A 134 -4.99 0.09 9.32
C PRO A 134 -3.50 -0.05 9.00
N VAL A 135 -2.67 0.87 9.49
CA VAL A 135 -1.22 0.94 9.24
C VAL A 135 -0.42 0.40 10.42
N CYS A 136 0.71 -0.24 10.12
CA CYS A 136 1.68 -0.71 11.11
C CYS A 136 2.56 0.45 11.58
N SER A 137 2.51 0.79 12.87
CA SER A 137 3.30 1.90 13.45
C SER A 137 4.79 1.69 13.27
N ARG A 138 5.31 0.47 13.51
CA ARG A 138 6.74 0.15 13.34
C ARG A 138 7.24 0.45 11.92
N LEU A 139 6.46 0.15 10.88
CA LEU A 139 6.82 0.55 9.52
C LEU A 139 6.78 2.07 9.37
N GLY A 140 5.73 2.71 9.88
CA GLY A 140 5.62 4.16 9.90
C GLY A 140 6.82 4.84 10.57
N ASP A 141 7.31 4.29 11.69
CA ASP A 141 8.45 4.82 12.44
C ASP A 141 9.76 4.64 11.64
N ALA A 142 9.96 3.46 11.03
CA ALA A 142 11.10 3.21 10.16
C ALA A 142 11.11 4.13 8.93
N ILE A 143 9.94 4.42 8.36
CA ILE A 143 9.75 5.39 7.28
C ILE A 143 10.03 6.80 7.77
N GLU A 144 9.53 7.17 8.95
CA GLU A 144 9.74 8.50 9.55
C GLU A 144 11.24 8.78 9.77
N ASP A 145 11.96 7.82 10.35
CA ASP A 145 13.41 7.93 10.53
C ASP A 145 14.14 8.13 9.21
N ALA A 146 13.71 7.42 8.17
CA ALA A 146 14.32 7.53 6.85
C ALA A 146 14.03 8.87 6.16
N VAL A 147 12.79 9.41 6.24
CA VAL A 147 12.50 10.74 5.69
C VAL A 147 13.25 11.86 6.42
N LYS A 148 13.44 11.73 7.75
CA LYS A 148 14.27 12.65 8.55
C LYS A 148 15.71 12.65 8.05
N GLU A 149 16.32 11.48 7.90
CA GLU A 149 17.71 11.36 7.41
C GLU A 149 17.88 11.93 5.99
N LEU A 150 16.86 11.82 5.15
CA LEU A 150 16.85 12.33 3.78
C LEU A 150 16.46 13.81 3.69
N ASN A 151 16.12 14.46 4.81
CA ASN A 151 15.59 15.83 4.86
C ASN A 151 14.38 16.04 3.92
N ILE A 152 13.53 15.03 3.78
CA ILE A 152 12.29 15.12 3.00
C ILE A 152 11.24 15.78 3.91
N PRO A 153 10.61 16.91 3.50
CA PRO A 153 9.50 17.48 4.25
C PRO A 153 8.38 16.45 4.43
N TYR A 154 7.87 16.29 5.64
CA TYR A 154 6.93 15.21 5.93
C TYR A 154 5.92 15.55 7.04
N GLN A 155 4.82 14.80 7.06
CA GLN A 155 3.89 14.69 8.18
C GLN A 155 3.79 13.22 8.61
N ARG A 156 3.88 12.97 9.92
CA ARG A 156 3.59 11.66 10.51
C ARG A 156 2.13 11.60 10.92
N GLY A 157 1.42 10.58 10.44
CA GLY A 157 0.00 10.43 10.66
C GLY A 157 -0.83 11.27 9.68
N GLY A 158 -2.14 11.06 9.70
CA GLY A 158 -3.09 11.75 8.84
C GLY A 158 -4.07 10.78 8.19
N THR A 159 -5.20 11.34 7.77
CA THR A 159 -6.30 10.64 7.14
C THR A 159 -6.20 10.74 5.62
N TYR A 160 -5.95 9.59 4.98
CA TYR A 160 -6.00 9.44 3.54
C TYR A 160 -7.43 9.14 3.09
N LEU A 161 -8.01 10.02 2.28
CA LEU A 161 -9.28 9.74 1.60
C LEU A 161 -9.04 9.00 0.30
N ALA A 162 -9.60 7.79 0.19
CA ALA A 162 -9.58 7.00 -1.03
C ALA A 162 -10.86 7.22 -1.83
N MET A 163 -10.77 7.98 -2.93
CA MET A 163 -11.85 8.15 -3.89
C MET A 163 -11.80 7.10 -5.00
N GLU A 164 -12.92 6.90 -5.72
CA GLU A 164 -12.99 5.91 -6.79
C GLU A 164 -12.18 6.33 -8.04
N GLY A 165 -12.31 7.59 -8.49
CA GLY A 165 -11.78 8.04 -9.77
C GLY A 165 -12.60 7.55 -10.98
N PRO A 166 -12.10 7.70 -12.22
CA PRO A 166 -10.78 8.23 -12.58
C PRO A 166 -10.71 9.77 -12.63
N GLN A 167 -11.85 10.47 -12.63
CA GLN A 167 -11.84 11.92 -12.58
C GLN A 167 -11.36 12.40 -11.20
N PHE A 168 -10.70 13.55 -11.18
CA PHE A 168 -10.41 14.28 -9.94
C PHE A 168 -11.69 14.83 -9.32
N SER A 169 -11.59 15.23 -8.05
CA SER A 169 -12.69 15.82 -7.30
C SER A 169 -13.24 17.07 -7.98
N THR A 170 -14.53 17.32 -7.82
CA THR A 170 -15.08 18.67 -7.92
C THR A 170 -14.66 19.52 -6.72
N LEU A 171 -14.79 20.85 -6.83
CA LEU A 171 -14.51 21.77 -5.73
C LEU A 171 -15.41 21.50 -4.51
N ALA A 172 -16.66 21.08 -4.74
CA ALA A 172 -17.60 20.75 -3.67
C ALA A 172 -17.15 19.51 -2.90
N GLU A 173 -16.69 18.47 -3.61
CA GLU A 173 -16.13 17.25 -3.01
C GLU A 173 -14.87 17.57 -2.20
N SER A 174 -13.93 18.33 -2.77
CA SER A 174 -12.72 18.74 -2.06
C SER A 174 -13.02 19.47 -0.75
N ASN A 175 -13.96 20.42 -0.76
CA ASN A 175 -14.37 21.13 0.43
C ASN A 175 -15.12 20.24 1.44
N LEU A 176 -15.91 19.27 0.97
CA LEU A 176 -16.52 18.27 1.83
C LEU A 176 -15.46 17.43 2.56
N TYR A 177 -14.47 16.91 1.83
CA TYR A 177 -13.42 16.08 2.41
C TYR A 177 -12.53 16.86 3.38
N ARG A 178 -12.28 18.15 3.11
CA ARG A 178 -11.66 19.07 4.06
C ARG A 178 -12.49 19.26 5.32
N SER A 179 -13.81 19.36 5.19
CA SER A 179 -14.71 19.45 6.36
C SER A 179 -14.72 18.18 7.22
N TRP A 180 -14.34 17.04 6.64
CA TRP A 180 -14.10 15.78 7.37
C TRP A 180 -12.70 15.67 7.97
N ASP A 181 -11.91 16.74 7.88
CA ASP A 181 -10.55 16.81 8.39
C ASP A 181 -9.58 15.81 7.71
N CYS A 182 -9.84 15.44 6.46
CA CYS A 182 -8.91 14.63 5.67
C CYS A 182 -7.65 15.43 5.34
N ASP A 183 -6.50 14.76 5.34
CA ASP A 183 -5.20 15.39 5.07
C ASP A 183 -4.83 15.32 3.60
N VAL A 184 -5.04 14.14 3.00
CA VAL A 184 -4.68 13.86 1.60
C VAL A 184 -5.74 13.03 0.93
N ILE A 185 -5.82 13.13 -0.39
CA ILE A 185 -6.74 12.38 -1.23
C ILE A 185 -5.99 11.64 -2.33
N GLY A 186 -6.39 10.41 -2.59
CA GLY A 186 -5.93 9.68 -3.76
C GLY A 186 -6.84 8.52 -4.09
N MET A 187 -6.39 7.64 -4.98
CA MET A 187 -7.29 6.66 -5.61
C MET A 187 -6.89 5.19 -5.37
N THR A 188 -5.84 4.88 -4.60
CA THR A 188 -5.20 3.55 -4.71
C THR A 188 -5.00 2.77 -3.41
N ASN A 189 -4.85 3.42 -2.25
CA ASN A 189 -4.54 2.70 -1.01
C ASN A 189 -5.73 1.92 -0.39
N MET A 190 -6.94 2.09 -0.93
CA MET A 190 -8.08 1.22 -0.63
C MET A 190 -8.57 0.51 -1.90
N PRO A 191 -8.81 -0.82 -1.87
CA PRO A 191 -8.76 -1.71 -0.71
C PRO A 191 -7.37 -2.31 -0.40
N GLU A 192 -6.28 -1.80 -0.96
CA GLU A 192 -4.91 -2.30 -0.75
C GLU A 192 -4.57 -2.54 0.74
N ALA A 193 -4.84 -1.57 1.62
CA ALA A 193 -4.59 -1.68 3.05
C ALA A 193 -5.46 -2.75 3.76
N LYS A 194 -6.74 -2.88 3.35
CA LYS A 194 -7.67 -3.90 3.86
C LYS A 194 -7.15 -5.30 3.55
N LEU A 195 -6.76 -5.51 2.30
CA LEU A 195 -6.29 -6.79 1.81
C LEU A 195 -4.93 -7.15 2.40
N ALA A 196 -4.01 -6.18 2.54
CA ALA A 196 -2.73 -6.42 3.22
C ALA A 196 -2.93 -6.89 4.67
N ARG A 197 -3.92 -6.31 5.38
CA ARG A 197 -4.29 -6.73 6.73
C ARG A 197 -4.89 -8.14 6.75
N GLU A 198 -5.79 -8.47 5.83
CA GLU A 198 -6.33 -9.83 5.70
C GLU A 198 -5.27 -10.88 5.36
N ALA A 199 -4.26 -10.52 4.56
CA ALA A 199 -3.11 -11.37 4.24
C ALA A 199 -2.05 -11.45 5.34
N GLU A 200 -2.33 -10.91 6.52
CA GLU A 200 -1.43 -10.89 7.68
C GLU A 200 -0.03 -10.32 7.35
N MET A 201 0.02 -9.28 6.53
CA MET A 201 1.24 -8.52 6.22
C MET A 201 1.19 -7.17 6.93
N CYS A 202 2.33 -6.71 7.45
CA CYS A 202 2.39 -5.34 7.90
C CYS A 202 2.34 -4.39 6.70
N TYR A 203 1.63 -3.28 6.81
CA TYR A 203 1.43 -2.32 5.74
C TYR A 203 1.64 -0.90 6.25
N ALA A 204 2.34 -0.08 5.47
CA ALA A 204 2.34 1.37 5.63
C ALA A 204 2.30 2.05 4.26
N THR A 205 1.77 3.27 4.23
CA THR A 205 1.73 4.07 3.01
C THR A 205 2.45 5.40 3.20
N VAL A 206 3.07 5.86 2.13
CA VAL A 206 3.65 7.20 1.98
C VAL A 206 2.91 7.88 0.85
N ALA A 207 2.03 8.80 1.21
CA ALA A 207 1.28 9.61 0.29
C ALA A 207 2.15 10.83 -0.07
N MET A 208 2.59 10.89 -1.32
CA MET A 208 3.49 11.92 -1.83
C MET A 208 2.65 13.02 -2.46
N VAL A 209 2.60 14.19 -1.83
CA VAL A 209 1.77 15.29 -2.30
C VAL A 209 2.29 15.80 -3.64
N THR A 210 1.40 15.86 -4.63
CA THR A 210 1.71 16.35 -5.99
C THR A 210 1.08 17.71 -6.29
N ASP A 211 -0.03 18.01 -5.62
CA ASP A 211 -0.89 19.17 -5.86
C ASP A 211 -1.80 19.36 -4.63
N PHE A 212 -2.61 20.42 -4.62
CA PHE A 212 -3.56 20.71 -3.54
C PHE A 212 -4.99 20.26 -3.87
N ASP A 213 -5.19 19.23 -4.70
CA ASP A 213 -6.49 18.95 -5.34
C ASP A 213 -7.07 20.25 -5.96
N CYS A 214 -8.38 20.32 -6.23
CA CYS A 214 -8.98 21.49 -6.87
C CYS A 214 -9.47 22.59 -5.91
N TRP A 215 -9.22 22.50 -4.58
CA TRP A 215 -9.70 23.52 -3.63
C TRP A 215 -8.82 24.76 -3.56
N HIS A 216 -7.55 24.64 -3.92
CA HIS A 216 -6.61 25.75 -3.81
C HIS A 216 -6.78 26.73 -4.97
N PRO A 217 -6.82 28.06 -4.74
CA PRO A 217 -7.01 29.06 -5.80
C PRO A 217 -6.00 28.97 -6.95
N ASP A 218 -4.77 28.56 -6.63
CA ASP A 218 -3.71 28.39 -7.64
C ASP A 218 -3.81 27.09 -8.46
N HIS A 219 -4.81 26.23 -8.20
CA HIS A 219 -4.98 24.97 -8.93
C HIS A 219 -5.08 25.18 -10.44
N ASP A 220 -5.83 26.19 -10.88
CA ASP A 220 -6.03 26.53 -12.29
C ASP A 220 -4.75 27.08 -12.97
N HIS A 221 -3.71 27.38 -12.19
CA HIS A 221 -2.41 27.84 -12.67
C HIS A 221 -1.37 26.72 -12.73
N VAL A 222 -1.70 25.50 -12.28
CA VAL A 222 -0.79 24.35 -12.32
C VAL A 222 -0.76 23.77 -13.73
N THR A 223 0.42 23.75 -14.36
CA THR A 223 0.62 23.11 -15.66
C THR A 223 0.87 21.61 -15.51
N VAL A 224 0.51 20.83 -16.54
CA VAL A 224 0.82 19.38 -16.60
C VAL A 224 2.32 19.12 -16.40
N ASP A 225 3.18 19.96 -16.97
CA ASP A 225 4.63 19.84 -16.82
C ASP A 225 5.09 20.04 -15.36
N ALA A 226 4.45 20.94 -14.61
CA ALA A 226 4.74 21.15 -13.19
C ALA A 226 4.37 19.91 -12.37
N ILE A 227 3.21 19.29 -12.65
CA ILE A 227 2.76 18.05 -12.01
C ILE A 227 3.74 16.91 -12.31
N ILE A 228 4.13 16.75 -13.58
CA ILE A 228 5.11 15.71 -13.98
C ILE A 228 6.44 15.92 -13.27
N LYS A 229 6.92 17.17 -13.16
CA LYS A 229 8.18 17.46 -12.45
C LYS A 229 8.11 17.08 -10.98
N VAL A 230 7.00 17.38 -10.30
CA VAL A 230 6.79 16.98 -8.90
C VAL A 230 6.70 15.46 -8.78
N LEU A 231 5.97 14.79 -9.69
CA LEU A 231 5.87 13.33 -9.71
C LEU A 231 7.23 12.65 -9.85
N LEU A 232 8.07 13.09 -10.80
CA LEU A 232 9.41 12.53 -11.00
C LEU A 232 10.32 12.80 -9.80
N GLY A 233 10.31 14.04 -9.27
CA GLY A 233 11.08 14.37 -8.07
C GLY A 233 10.64 13.56 -6.83
N ASN A 234 9.34 13.29 -6.70
CA ASN A 234 8.81 12.43 -5.65
C ASN A 234 9.20 10.97 -5.86
N ALA A 235 9.23 10.47 -7.10
CA ALA A 235 9.70 9.12 -7.40
C ALA A 235 11.16 8.94 -6.99
N ASP A 236 12.05 9.90 -7.30
CA ASP A 236 13.46 9.86 -6.92
C ASP A 236 13.66 9.83 -5.39
N LYS A 237 12.91 10.68 -4.68
CA LYS A 237 12.85 10.67 -3.22
C LYS A 237 12.32 9.34 -2.67
N ALA A 238 11.30 8.75 -3.29
CA ALA A 238 10.73 7.47 -2.89
C ALA A 238 11.75 6.33 -3.05
N ARG A 239 12.54 6.31 -4.12
CA ARG A 239 13.61 5.33 -4.29
C ARG A 239 14.67 5.45 -3.19
N SER A 240 15.07 6.67 -2.88
CA SER A 240 16.00 6.97 -1.79
C SER A 240 15.44 6.56 -0.43
N LEU A 241 14.14 6.81 -0.21
CA LEU A 241 13.41 6.42 1.00
C LEU A 241 13.40 4.90 1.18
N VAL A 242 12.96 4.17 0.16
CA VAL A 242 12.91 2.69 0.21
C VAL A 242 14.30 2.12 0.51
N LYS A 243 15.34 2.64 -0.15
CA LYS A 243 16.73 2.26 0.12
C LYS A 243 17.13 2.48 1.57
N ARG A 244 16.69 3.59 2.17
CA ARG A 244 17.03 3.92 3.55
C ARG A 244 16.20 3.12 4.58
N VAL A 245 14.97 2.75 4.25
CA VAL A 245 14.09 1.97 5.13
C VAL A 245 14.51 0.50 5.17
N ALA A 246 14.98 -0.06 4.05
CA ALA A 246 15.32 -1.48 3.94
C ALA A 246 16.22 -2.04 5.08
N PRO A 247 17.36 -1.42 5.43
CA PRO A 247 18.20 -1.90 6.52
C PRO A 247 17.51 -1.80 7.89
N LYS A 248 16.66 -0.80 8.11
CA LYS A 248 15.93 -0.59 9.37
C LYS A 248 14.91 -1.69 9.66
N LEU A 249 14.42 -2.39 8.62
CA LEU A 249 13.46 -3.48 8.75
C LEU A 249 14.13 -4.85 8.96
N SER A 250 15.46 -4.95 8.82
CA SER A 250 16.17 -6.24 8.80
C SER A 250 16.27 -6.97 10.15
N GLY A 251 16.09 -6.27 11.27
CA GLY A 251 16.26 -6.80 12.62
C GLY A 251 14.99 -7.34 13.29
N ARG A 252 13.92 -7.63 12.54
CA ARG A 252 12.67 -8.12 13.16
C ARG A 252 12.84 -9.56 13.65
N GLU A 253 13.02 -9.71 14.96
CA GLU A 253 13.12 -11.01 15.65
C GLU A 253 11.80 -11.50 16.24
N THR A 254 10.75 -10.68 16.21
CA THR A 254 9.43 -11.00 16.78
C THR A 254 8.29 -10.79 15.77
N ILE A 255 7.12 -11.33 16.09
CA ILE A 255 5.88 -10.95 15.39
C ILE A 255 5.54 -9.48 15.68
N CYS A 256 4.78 -8.85 14.79
CA CYS A 256 4.38 -7.46 14.98
C CYS A 256 3.54 -7.33 16.27
N SER A 257 3.95 -6.45 17.18
CA SER A 257 3.26 -6.20 18.45
C SER A 257 1.84 -5.67 18.27
N GLN A 258 1.53 -5.08 17.11
CA GLN A 258 0.18 -4.63 16.74
C GLN A 258 -0.69 -5.73 16.12
N GLY A 259 -0.21 -6.98 16.10
CA GLY A 259 -0.99 -8.13 15.62
C GLY A 259 -1.12 -8.26 14.10
N CYS A 260 -0.40 -7.45 13.29
CA CYS A 260 -0.51 -7.50 11.83
C CYS A 260 -0.28 -8.91 11.26
N HIS A 261 0.73 -9.64 11.77
CA HIS A 261 1.06 -11.01 11.33
C HIS A 261 0.12 -12.10 11.87
N ARG A 262 -0.89 -11.71 12.65
CA ARG A 262 -1.87 -12.62 13.27
C ARG A 262 -3.30 -12.09 13.18
N ALA A 263 -3.55 -11.18 12.24
CA ALA A 263 -4.82 -10.49 12.12
C ALA A 263 -6.02 -11.44 11.90
N LEU A 264 -5.78 -12.66 11.41
CA LEU A 264 -6.82 -13.67 11.20
C LEU A 264 -7.05 -14.61 12.39
N GLU A 265 -6.20 -14.60 13.42
CA GLU A 265 -6.20 -15.60 14.51
C GLU A 265 -7.58 -15.76 15.18
N ASN A 266 -8.36 -14.68 15.27
CA ASN A 266 -9.73 -14.69 15.82
C ASN A 266 -10.75 -14.03 14.88
N ALA A 267 -10.45 -13.91 13.58
CA ALA A 267 -11.30 -13.17 12.65
C ALA A 267 -12.27 -14.08 11.87
N ILE A 268 -11.95 -15.37 11.69
CA ILE A 268 -12.79 -16.30 10.93
C ILE A 268 -14.01 -16.71 11.78
N ILE A 269 -15.19 -16.47 11.23
CA ILE A 269 -16.47 -16.77 11.89
C ILE A 269 -17.06 -18.09 11.42
N THR A 270 -16.87 -18.44 10.13
CA THR A 270 -17.42 -19.67 9.57
C THR A 270 -16.88 -20.89 10.31
N ALA A 271 -17.81 -21.66 10.89
CA ALA A 271 -17.52 -22.89 11.62
C ALA A 271 -16.73 -23.87 10.74
N PRO A 272 -15.75 -24.63 11.29
CA PRO A 272 -14.87 -25.49 10.50
C PRO A 272 -15.57 -26.45 9.53
N ASP A 273 -16.71 -27.01 9.92
CA ASP A 273 -17.53 -27.95 9.16
C ASP A 273 -18.39 -27.28 8.07
N ALA A 274 -18.58 -25.96 8.13
CA ALA A 274 -19.33 -25.16 7.18
C ALA A 274 -18.45 -24.38 6.19
N ARG A 275 -17.12 -24.57 6.24
CA ARG A 275 -16.18 -23.90 5.34
C ARG A 275 -16.25 -24.52 3.95
N ASP A 276 -16.48 -23.69 2.94
CA ASP A 276 -16.40 -24.10 1.54
C ASP A 276 -14.95 -24.52 1.21
N PRO A 277 -14.72 -25.79 0.80
CA PRO A 277 -13.39 -26.28 0.47
C PRO A 277 -12.70 -25.51 -0.66
N ASP A 278 -13.45 -25.04 -1.66
CA ASP A 278 -12.89 -24.31 -2.79
C ASP A 278 -12.42 -22.92 -2.35
N MET A 279 -13.20 -22.25 -1.50
CA MET A 279 -12.79 -20.98 -0.89
C MET A 279 -11.57 -21.16 0.03
N ALA A 280 -11.53 -22.23 0.83
CA ALA A 280 -10.38 -22.53 1.68
C ALA A 280 -9.11 -22.80 0.86
N ALA A 281 -9.22 -23.55 -0.24
CA ALA A 281 -8.12 -23.81 -1.16
C ALA A 281 -7.63 -22.52 -1.84
N LYS A 282 -8.56 -21.63 -2.22
CA LYS A 282 -8.26 -20.31 -2.79
C LYS A 282 -7.43 -19.42 -1.86
N LEU A 283 -7.60 -19.60 -0.55
CA LEU A 283 -7.01 -18.78 0.50
C LEU A 283 -5.77 -19.43 1.15
N ASP A 284 -5.15 -20.41 0.49
CA ASP A 284 -3.98 -21.12 0.98
C ASP A 284 -2.82 -20.20 1.40
N ALA A 285 -2.56 -19.13 0.66
CA ALA A 285 -1.52 -18.15 0.96
C ALA A 285 -1.96 -17.11 2.00
N VAL A 286 -3.20 -16.64 1.92
CA VAL A 286 -3.76 -15.58 2.77
C VAL A 286 -4.10 -16.09 4.18
N ALA A 287 -4.78 -17.22 4.26
CA ALA A 287 -5.35 -17.77 5.50
C ALA A 287 -4.84 -19.18 5.84
N GLY A 288 -3.90 -19.73 5.07
CA GLY A 288 -3.41 -21.11 5.25
C GLY A 288 -2.94 -21.44 6.68
N ARG A 289 -2.36 -20.47 7.39
CA ARG A 289 -1.95 -20.61 8.79
C ARG A 289 -3.12 -20.97 9.72
N VAL A 290 -4.26 -20.30 9.56
CA VAL A 290 -5.44 -20.46 10.43
C VAL A 290 -6.43 -21.51 9.91
N LEU A 291 -6.29 -21.93 8.65
CA LEU A 291 -7.14 -22.96 8.05
C LEU A 291 -6.57 -24.38 8.15
N LYS A 292 -5.24 -24.52 8.29
CA LYS A 292 -4.55 -25.82 8.44
C LYS A 292 -4.34 -26.25 9.89
N GLY A 293 -4.57 -25.35 10.84
CA GLY A 293 -4.56 -25.62 12.29
C GLY A 293 -5.96 -25.98 12.78
#